data_AF-X0S4X2-F1
#
_entry.id   AF-X0S4X2-F1
#
_cell.length_a   1.000
_cell.length_b   1.000
_cell.length_c   1.000
_cell.angle_alpha   90.00
_cell.angle_beta   90.00
_cell.angle_gamma   90.00
#
_symmetry.space_group_name_H-M   'P 1'
#
loop_
_entity.id
_entity.type
_entity.pdbx_description
1 polymer ?
#
loop_
_entity_poly.entity_id
_entity_poly.type
_entity_poly.pdbx_seq_one_letter_code
_entity_poly.pdbx_strand_id
1 'polypeptide(L)'
;PTMAIAKPGIVVPSVYSATTVSPGKDIIDRVLEWEKKPGVIDVTALFGFSWSDVHQLGMSMIAVTDDDKALAQEVVDDLAKLAWSKREALTGREKFSLYSVRDGVLLAMEKAKTASKPMVILDHADRTNDTTFVLQELLAQGAKNVAIPVFYGPEAAKTCIEAGVGETVKMKVGASTGWRDGGPVEVEGRVLWAGEGKYVGTGPMRMNREIDHGPTAIIDADGIWLQFTTHKASLIDEDPIVQFGYDTQDFDIVVTKSKTHFRAVFEEVGEEIIIVDAPGQCPADTGVFDYKNIPDDLYPITKN
;
A
#
# COMPACT_ATOMS: atom_id res chain seq x y z
N PRO A 1 -18.14 -33.57 -6.29
CA PRO A 1 -16.95 -32.68 -6.37
C PRO A 1 -15.85 -33.18 -5.43
N THR A 2 -14.61 -33.18 -5.90
CA THR A 2 -13.42 -33.50 -5.11
C THR A 2 -12.50 -32.28 -5.04
N MET A 3 -11.79 -32.09 -3.93
CA MET A 3 -10.92 -30.94 -3.72
C MET A 3 -9.50 -31.39 -3.37
N ALA A 4 -8.51 -30.64 -3.83
CA ALA A 4 -7.13 -30.70 -3.37
C ALA A 4 -6.65 -29.32 -2.92
N ILE A 5 -5.67 -29.31 -2.03
CA ILE A 5 -4.96 -28.10 -1.58
C ILE A 5 -3.46 -28.36 -1.61
N ALA A 6 -2.69 -27.38 -2.10
CA ALA A 6 -1.24 -27.36 -1.95
C ALA A 6 -0.79 -26.01 -1.38
N LYS A 7 0.20 -26.05 -0.47
CA LYS A 7 0.86 -24.85 0.03
C LYS A 7 2.31 -24.87 -0.45
N PRO A 8 2.77 -23.87 -1.23
CA PRO A 8 4.14 -23.84 -1.72
C PRO A 8 5.16 -23.47 -0.65
N GLY A 9 4.73 -23.11 0.56
CA GLY A 9 5.62 -22.69 1.65
C GLY A 9 6.22 -21.29 1.42
N ILE A 10 5.44 -20.37 0.85
CA ILE A 10 5.86 -18.99 0.53
C ILE A 10 4.97 -18.01 1.27
N VAL A 11 5.55 -17.00 1.88
CA VAL A 11 4.86 -15.87 2.52
C VAL A 11 5.03 -14.64 1.65
N VAL A 12 3.94 -14.17 1.04
CA VAL A 12 3.96 -13.06 0.07
C VAL A 12 3.52 -11.75 0.73
N PRO A 13 4.43 -10.81 0.98
CA PRO A 13 4.06 -9.47 1.43
C PRO A 13 3.10 -8.85 0.41
N SER A 14 2.01 -8.22 0.85
CA SER A 14 0.93 -7.76 -0.06
C SER A 14 1.35 -6.72 -1.11
N VAL A 15 2.54 -6.14 -1.01
CA VAL A 15 3.08 -5.28 -2.08
C VAL A 15 3.40 -6.10 -3.35
N TYR A 16 3.71 -7.39 -3.20
CA TYR A 16 4.04 -8.33 -4.28
C TYR A 16 2.87 -9.22 -4.72
N SER A 17 1.68 -9.02 -4.15
CA SER A 17 0.48 -9.80 -4.48
C SER A 17 -0.42 -9.15 -5.54
N ALA A 18 0.05 -8.08 -6.20
CA ALA A 18 -0.69 -7.46 -7.29
C ALA A 18 -0.82 -8.45 -8.46
N THR A 19 -2.03 -8.60 -9.00
CA THR A 19 -2.35 -9.58 -10.04
C THR A 19 -2.37 -8.99 -11.45
N THR A 20 -2.12 -7.68 -11.58
CA THR A 20 -1.94 -6.99 -12.86
C THR A 20 -0.48 -6.99 -13.33
N VAL A 21 0.46 -7.34 -12.44
CA VAL A 21 1.90 -7.39 -12.71
C VAL A 21 2.48 -8.75 -12.30
N SER A 22 3.50 -9.21 -13.01
CA SER A 22 4.23 -10.44 -12.64
C SER A 22 4.99 -10.21 -11.32
N PRO A 23 5.14 -11.24 -10.46
CA PRO A 23 4.77 -12.65 -10.67
C PRO A 23 3.31 -13.01 -10.33
N GLY A 24 2.55 -12.13 -9.66
CA GLY A 24 1.16 -12.42 -9.28
C GLY A 24 0.26 -12.66 -10.49
N LYS A 25 0.45 -11.87 -11.56
CA LYS A 25 -0.23 -12.06 -12.85
C LYS A 25 0.00 -13.45 -13.43
N ASP A 26 1.24 -13.93 -13.45
CA ASP A 26 1.58 -15.23 -14.05
C ASP A 26 0.86 -16.39 -13.36
N ILE A 27 0.67 -16.30 -12.04
CA ILE A 27 -0.07 -17.30 -11.25
C ILE A 27 -1.55 -17.26 -11.61
N ILE A 28 -2.14 -16.08 -11.72
CA ILE A 28 -3.56 -15.92 -12.08
C ILE A 28 -3.82 -16.35 -13.52
N ASP A 29 -2.93 -16.02 -14.46
CA ASP A 29 -3.04 -16.49 -15.85
C ASP A 29 -3.04 -18.03 -15.89
N ARG A 30 -2.19 -18.68 -15.07
CA ARG A 30 -2.15 -20.13 -14.96
C ARG A 30 -3.41 -20.73 -14.33
N VAL A 31 -4.01 -20.06 -13.34
CA VAL A 31 -5.32 -20.43 -12.78
C VAL A 31 -6.39 -20.43 -13.88
N LEU A 32 -6.47 -19.34 -14.67
CA LEU A 32 -7.44 -19.18 -15.75
C LEU A 32 -7.24 -20.19 -16.90
N GLU A 33 -6.02 -20.70 -17.09
CA GLU A 33 -5.75 -21.80 -18.01
C GLU A 33 -6.33 -23.13 -17.51
N TRP A 34 -6.16 -23.43 -16.22
CA TRP A 34 -6.70 -24.67 -15.62
C TRP A 34 -8.22 -24.70 -15.60
N GLU A 35 -8.88 -23.56 -15.36
CA GLU A 35 -10.35 -23.46 -15.36
C GLU A 35 -10.98 -23.79 -16.72
N LYS A 36 -10.22 -23.72 -17.81
CA LYS A 36 -10.69 -24.10 -19.15
C LYS A 36 -10.67 -25.61 -19.40
N LYS A 37 -10.00 -26.40 -18.54
CA LYS A 37 -9.84 -27.85 -18.72
C LYS A 37 -11.14 -28.57 -18.32
N PRO A 38 -11.69 -29.45 -19.17
CA PRO A 38 -12.84 -30.27 -18.79
C PRO A 38 -12.60 -31.07 -17.52
N GLY A 39 -13.59 -31.09 -16.62
CA GLY A 39 -13.52 -31.76 -15.31
C GLY A 39 -12.98 -30.89 -14.18
N VAL A 40 -12.43 -29.70 -14.48
CA VAL A 40 -12.10 -28.68 -13.47
C VAL A 40 -13.35 -27.80 -13.23
N ILE A 41 -13.77 -27.68 -11.98
CA ILE A 41 -14.94 -26.87 -11.56
C ILE A 41 -14.50 -25.47 -11.16
N ASP A 42 -13.44 -25.37 -10.35
CA ASP A 42 -12.94 -24.09 -9.82
C ASP A 42 -11.47 -24.22 -9.43
N VAL A 43 -10.70 -23.14 -9.59
CA VAL A 43 -9.30 -23.07 -9.17
C VAL A 43 -9.03 -21.71 -8.54
N THR A 44 -8.45 -21.71 -7.34
CA THR A 44 -8.18 -20.49 -6.59
C THR A 44 -6.74 -20.45 -6.09
N ALA A 45 -6.06 -19.31 -6.30
CA ALA A 45 -4.78 -18.99 -5.68
C ALA A 45 -4.96 -17.93 -4.57
N LEU A 46 -4.62 -18.29 -3.34
CA LEU A 46 -4.67 -17.42 -2.17
C LEU A 46 -3.23 -16.98 -1.82
N PHE A 47 -2.96 -15.69 -1.88
CA PHE A 47 -1.62 -15.15 -1.54
C PHE A 47 -1.34 -15.08 -0.04
N GLY A 48 -2.38 -15.16 0.79
CA GLY A 48 -2.28 -15.11 2.26
C GLY A 48 -2.12 -13.68 2.80
N PHE A 49 -2.03 -13.56 4.13
CA PHE A 49 -1.77 -12.29 4.83
C PHE A 49 -0.51 -12.42 5.67
N SER A 50 0.58 -11.83 5.18
CA SER A 50 1.93 -12.08 5.67
C SER A 50 2.16 -11.67 7.13
N TRP A 51 1.37 -10.74 7.67
CA TRP A 51 1.54 -10.22 9.03
C TRP A 51 0.68 -10.95 10.08
N SER A 52 0.01 -12.05 9.72
CA SER A 52 -0.71 -12.90 10.68
C SER A 52 0.23 -13.93 11.30
N ASP A 53 0.30 -13.95 12.63
CA ASP A 53 0.98 -14.99 13.39
C ASP A 53 0.05 -16.19 13.66
N VAL A 54 -0.16 -17.00 12.62
CA VAL A 54 -1.08 -18.16 12.64
C VAL A 54 -0.50 -19.36 11.87
N HIS A 55 -0.92 -20.57 12.24
CA HIS A 55 -0.43 -21.81 11.62
C HIS A 55 -0.78 -21.90 10.12
N GLN A 56 -1.83 -21.20 9.68
CA GLN A 56 -2.27 -21.19 8.29
C GLN A 56 -1.46 -20.23 7.40
N LEU A 57 -0.47 -19.51 7.93
CA LEU A 57 0.32 -18.52 7.19
C LEU A 57 0.90 -19.08 5.87
N GLY A 58 0.96 -18.23 4.85
CA GLY A 58 1.53 -18.51 3.53
C GLY A 58 0.48 -18.70 2.42
N MET A 59 0.97 -18.79 1.18
CA MET A 59 0.14 -19.02 0.01
C MET A 59 -0.56 -20.38 0.08
N SER A 60 -1.72 -20.48 -0.56
CA SER A 60 -2.46 -21.74 -0.74
C SER A 60 -3.08 -21.80 -2.14
N MET A 61 -2.98 -22.95 -2.78
CA MET A 61 -3.62 -23.26 -4.06
C MET A 61 -4.72 -24.27 -3.82
N ILE A 62 -5.93 -24.01 -4.32
CA ILE A 62 -7.10 -24.85 -4.16
C ILE A 62 -7.63 -25.20 -5.55
N ALA A 63 -7.94 -26.47 -5.79
CA ALA A 63 -8.62 -26.91 -7.00
C ALA A 63 -9.81 -27.80 -6.64
N VAL A 64 -10.92 -27.59 -7.33
CA VAL A 64 -12.13 -28.40 -7.23
C VAL A 64 -12.42 -29.03 -8.58
N THR A 65 -12.67 -30.33 -8.61
CA THR A 65 -12.93 -31.12 -9.82
C THR A 65 -14.20 -31.94 -9.70
N ASP A 66 -14.72 -32.41 -10.84
CA ASP A 66 -15.86 -33.29 -10.89
C ASP A 66 -15.45 -34.75 -10.63
N ASP A 67 -15.35 -35.10 -9.35
CA ASP A 67 -15.03 -36.45 -8.84
C ASP A 67 -13.67 -37.02 -9.33
N ASP A 68 -12.74 -36.16 -9.76
CA ASP A 68 -11.39 -36.56 -10.17
C ASP A 68 -10.32 -36.00 -9.21
N LYS A 69 -9.97 -36.82 -8.22
CA LYS A 69 -8.94 -36.48 -7.22
C LYS A 69 -7.54 -36.29 -7.84
N ALA A 70 -7.20 -37.06 -8.87
CA ALA A 70 -5.87 -37.01 -9.48
C ALA A 70 -5.68 -35.70 -10.24
N LEU A 71 -6.72 -35.29 -10.98
CA LEU A 71 -6.77 -33.98 -11.65
C LEU A 71 -6.70 -32.83 -10.65
N ALA A 72 -7.44 -32.90 -9.53
CA ALA A 72 -7.39 -31.85 -8.51
C ALA A 72 -5.96 -31.69 -7.96
N GLN A 73 -5.26 -32.79 -7.71
CA GLN A 73 -3.87 -32.77 -7.24
C GLN A 73 -2.90 -32.23 -8.31
N GLU A 74 -3.08 -32.62 -9.57
CA GLU A 74 -2.28 -32.13 -10.70
C GLU A 74 -2.30 -30.59 -10.79
N VAL A 75 -3.49 -29.99 -10.67
CA VAL A 75 -3.70 -28.54 -10.73
C VAL A 75 -2.93 -27.83 -9.61
N VAL A 76 -3.14 -28.25 -8.35
CA VAL A 76 -2.51 -27.55 -7.21
C VAL A 76 -1.00 -27.76 -7.16
N ASP A 77 -0.50 -28.92 -7.61
CA ASP A 77 0.94 -29.19 -7.69
C ASP A 77 1.63 -28.31 -8.75
N ASP A 78 1.00 -28.12 -9.90
CA ASP A 78 1.49 -27.23 -10.96
C ASP A 78 1.56 -25.77 -10.48
N LEU A 79 0.49 -25.27 -9.88
CA LEU A 79 0.45 -23.90 -9.33
C LEU A 79 1.45 -23.71 -8.20
N ALA A 80 1.58 -24.69 -7.29
CA ALA A 80 2.55 -24.62 -6.20
C ALA A 80 4.00 -24.61 -6.73
N LYS A 81 4.31 -25.41 -7.75
CA LYS A 81 5.63 -25.41 -8.42
C LYS A 81 5.91 -24.07 -9.10
N LEU A 82 4.92 -23.51 -9.80
CA LEU A 82 5.04 -22.20 -10.44
C LEU A 82 5.33 -21.11 -9.41
N ALA A 83 4.55 -21.04 -8.33
CA ALA A 83 4.77 -20.08 -7.26
C ALA A 83 6.17 -20.25 -6.62
N TRP A 84 6.58 -21.49 -6.33
CA TRP A 84 7.91 -21.77 -5.77
C TRP A 84 9.06 -21.35 -6.68
N SER A 85 8.90 -21.52 -8.00
CA SER A 85 9.89 -21.06 -8.98
C SER A 85 10.05 -19.53 -8.99
N LYS A 86 9.01 -18.79 -8.58
CA LYS A 86 8.97 -17.32 -8.53
C LYS A 86 9.12 -16.75 -7.11
N ARG A 87 9.52 -17.58 -6.13
CA ARG A 87 9.54 -17.20 -4.71
C ARG A 87 10.36 -15.94 -4.42
N GLU A 88 11.50 -15.75 -5.06
CA GLU A 88 12.36 -14.57 -4.81
C GLU A 88 11.68 -13.27 -5.22
N ALA A 89 11.04 -13.24 -6.40
CA ALA A 89 10.24 -12.11 -6.87
C ALA A 89 9.02 -11.87 -5.97
N LEU A 90 8.32 -12.94 -5.57
CA LEU A 90 7.13 -12.89 -4.72
C LEU A 90 7.43 -12.40 -3.29
N THR A 91 8.69 -12.41 -2.86
CA THR A 91 9.07 -12.03 -1.49
C THR A 91 10.08 -10.90 -1.46
N GLY A 92 10.31 -10.20 -2.57
CA GLY A 92 11.22 -9.05 -2.62
C GLY A 92 12.69 -9.38 -2.40
N ARG A 93 13.11 -10.62 -2.71
CA ARG A 93 14.52 -11.04 -2.63
C ARG A 93 15.26 -10.89 -3.96
N GLU A 94 14.54 -10.64 -5.06
CA GLU A 94 15.16 -10.15 -6.29
C GLU A 94 15.67 -8.71 -6.12
N LYS A 95 16.79 -8.38 -6.75
CA LYS A 95 17.34 -7.01 -6.71
C LYS A 95 16.36 -6.03 -7.37
N PHE A 96 16.22 -4.84 -6.79
CA PHE A 96 15.52 -3.66 -7.35
C PHE A 96 13.99 -3.60 -7.23
N SER A 97 13.37 -4.33 -6.31
CA SER A 97 11.90 -4.28 -6.17
C SER A 97 11.36 -3.11 -5.34
N LEU A 98 12.15 -2.57 -4.40
CA LEU A 98 11.75 -1.52 -3.47
C LEU A 98 12.94 -0.60 -3.17
N TYR A 99 12.66 0.70 -2.97
CA TYR A 99 13.65 1.68 -2.56
C TYR A 99 13.68 1.83 -1.04
N SER A 100 14.84 2.23 -0.50
CA SER A 100 14.86 2.84 0.84
C SER A 100 14.05 4.15 0.80
N VAL A 101 13.51 4.59 1.95
CA VAL A 101 12.76 5.87 2.01
C VAL A 101 13.60 7.02 1.47
N ARG A 102 14.87 7.11 1.87
CA ARG A 102 15.83 8.11 1.40
C ARG A 102 16.02 8.08 -0.11
N ASP A 103 16.33 6.92 -0.67
CA ASP A 103 16.63 6.80 -2.10
C ASP A 103 15.39 7.01 -2.95
N GLY A 104 14.22 6.57 -2.48
CA GLY A 104 12.95 6.75 -3.17
C GLY A 104 12.52 8.22 -3.20
N VAL A 105 12.64 8.95 -2.09
CA VAL A 105 12.38 10.40 -2.04
C VAL A 105 13.35 11.14 -2.97
N LEU A 106 14.64 10.82 -2.91
CA LEU A 106 15.65 11.45 -3.77
C LEU A 106 15.36 11.21 -5.25
N LEU A 107 15.02 9.98 -5.61
CA LEU A 107 14.68 9.61 -6.98
C LEU A 107 13.41 10.32 -7.48
N ALA A 108 12.39 10.44 -6.64
CA ALA A 108 11.16 11.15 -6.96
C ALA A 108 11.44 12.63 -7.23
N MET A 109 12.20 13.30 -6.35
CA MET A 109 12.58 14.70 -6.51
C MET A 109 13.41 14.93 -7.77
N GLU A 110 14.32 14.02 -8.13
CA GLU A 110 15.12 14.16 -9.35
C GLU A 110 14.27 14.01 -10.61
N LYS A 111 13.41 12.98 -10.66
CA LYS A 111 12.54 12.72 -11.82
C LYS A 111 11.48 13.81 -12.00
N ALA A 112 10.93 14.34 -10.90
CA ALA A 112 9.90 15.37 -10.94
C ALA A 112 10.33 16.64 -11.68
N LYS A 113 11.63 16.98 -11.69
CA LYS A 113 12.18 18.15 -12.42
C LYS A 113 11.87 18.17 -13.92
N THR A 114 11.65 16.99 -14.51
CA THR A 114 11.40 16.82 -15.94
C THR A 114 10.11 16.06 -16.24
N ALA A 115 9.40 15.60 -15.21
CA ALA A 115 8.16 14.85 -15.38
C ALA A 115 7.04 15.76 -15.89
N SER A 116 6.11 15.18 -16.63
CA SER A 116 4.93 15.89 -17.13
C SER A 116 3.70 15.72 -16.23
N LYS A 117 3.78 14.73 -15.33
CA LYS A 117 2.78 14.35 -14.33
C LYS A 117 3.46 14.17 -12.96
N PRO A 118 2.70 14.14 -11.86
CA PRO A 118 3.27 13.95 -10.53
C PRO A 118 4.02 12.62 -10.41
N MET A 119 5.14 12.63 -9.70
CA MET A 119 5.79 11.40 -9.24
C MET A 119 5.02 10.85 -8.04
N VAL A 120 4.74 9.55 -8.01
CA VAL A 120 3.97 8.94 -6.92
C VAL A 120 4.90 8.16 -6.01
N ILE A 121 5.01 8.54 -4.74
CA ILE A 121 5.74 7.77 -3.73
C ILE A 121 4.73 6.89 -2.98
N LEU A 122 4.87 5.57 -3.10
CA LEU A 122 4.10 4.61 -2.31
C LEU A 122 4.90 4.18 -1.08
N ASP A 123 4.51 4.66 0.10
CA ASP A 123 4.87 4.00 1.37
C ASP A 123 3.93 2.81 1.56
N HIS A 124 4.36 1.65 1.09
CA HIS A 124 3.50 0.48 1.17
C HIS A 124 3.40 -0.06 2.59
N ALA A 125 4.34 0.26 3.48
CA ALA A 125 4.41 -0.34 4.80
C ALA A 125 3.39 0.26 5.78
N ASP A 126 2.78 1.38 5.42
CA ASP A 126 1.76 2.06 6.19
C ASP A 126 0.36 1.92 5.60
N ARG A 127 -0.58 1.41 6.41
CA ARG A 127 -2.03 1.50 6.18
C ARG A 127 -2.80 2.04 7.39
N THR A 128 -2.10 2.50 8.42
CA THR A 128 -2.66 3.30 9.53
C THR A 128 -2.68 4.79 9.17
N ASN A 129 -1.83 5.17 8.21
CA ASN A 129 -1.64 6.49 7.59
C ASN A 129 -1.02 7.55 8.49
N ASP A 130 -0.33 7.14 9.54
CA ASP A 130 0.36 8.04 10.46
C ASP A 130 1.86 7.75 10.57
N THR A 131 2.44 6.88 9.75
CA THR A 131 3.90 6.77 9.69
C THR A 131 4.51 8.06 9.15
N THR A 132 5.65 8.43 9.74
CA THR A 132 6.28 9.72 9.48
C THR A 132 7.55 9.63 8.65
N PHE A 133 8.05 8.43 8.33
CA PHE A 133 9.34 8.25 7.65
C PHE A 133 9.46 9.05 6.35
N VAL A 134 8.46 8.96 5.45
CA VAL A 134 8.47 9.71 4.19
C VAL A 134 8.35 11.21 4.42
N LEU A 135 7.51 11.66 5.37
CA LEU A 135 7.38 13.08 5.72
C LEU A 135 8.71 13.63 6.27
N GLN A 136 9.37 12.92 7.18
CA GLN A 136 10.67 13.30 7.73
C GLN A 136 11.71 13.45 6.62
N GLU A 137 11.75 12.50 5.69
CA GLU A 137 12.73 12.50 4.62
C GLU A 137 12.47 13.60 3.59
N LEU A 138 11.21 13.86 3.24
CA LEU A 138 10.83 14.99 2.37
C LEU A 138 11.26 16.32 2.97
N LEU A 139 11.01 16.53 4.27
CA LEU A 139 11.46 17.73 4.99
C LEU A 139 12.98 17.81 5.04
N ALA A 140 13.67 16.71 5.34
CA ALA A 140 15.13 16.66 5.45
C ALA A 140 15.83 16.94 4.11
N GLN A 141 15.24 16.50 2.99
CA GLN A 141 15.76 16.77 1.64
C GLN A 141 15.26 18.10 1.05
N GLY A 142 14.36 18.82 1.74
CA GLY A 142 13.84 20.11 1.30
C GLY A 142 12.90 20.00 0.10
N ALA A 143 12.15 18.91 -0.01
CA ALA A 143 11.15 18.72 -1.06
C ALA A 143 10.08 19.82 -1.02
N LYS A 144 9.59 20.21 -2.19
CA LYS A 144 8.57 21.25 -2.38
C LYS A 144 7.52 20.74 -3.36
N ASN A 145 6.37 21.40 -3.37
CA ASN A 145 5.23 21.05 -4.22
C ASN A 145 4.80 19.59 -4.07
N VAL A 146 4.67 19.14 -2.81
CA VAL A 146 4.35 17.75 -2.46
C VAL A 146 2.96 17.66 -1.82
N ALA A 147 2.15 16.70 -2.24
CA ALA A 147 0.90 16.35 -1.56
C ALA A 147 1.04 15.08 -0.71
N ILE A 148 0.63 15.16 0.55
CA ILE A 148 0.45 14.02 1.46
C ILE A 148 -1.01 14.01 1.93
N PRO A 149 -1.92 13.42 1.12
CA PRO A 149 -3.32 13.29 1.48
C PRO A 149 -3.54 12.20 2.53
N VAL A 150 -4.67 12.29 3.24
CA VAL A 150 -5.17 11.28 4.18
C VAL A 150 -4.16 10.88 5.26
N PHE A 151 -3.43 11.84 5.83
CA PHE A 151 -2.54 11.60 6.96
C PHE A 151 -3.36 11.49 8.25
N TYR A 152 -3.37 10.33 8.90
CA TYR A 152 -4.14 10.14 10.13
C TYR A 152 -3.54 11.00 11.26
N GLY A 153 -4.30 11.98 11.72
CA GLY A 153 -3.84 12.95 12.72
C GLY A 153 -5.00 13.69 13.39
N PRO A 154 -5.81 13.02 14.24
CA PRO A 154 -6.96 13.64 14.88
C PRO A 154 -6.62 14.91 15.69
N GLU A 155 -5.56 14.88 16.49
CA GLU A 155 -5.12 16.04 17.29
C GLU A 155 -4.59 17.18 16.40
N ALA A 156 -3.97 16.84 15.26
CA ALA A 156 -3.49 17.83 14.31
C ALA A 156 -4.66 18.54 13.61
N ALA A 157 -5.66 17.77 13.15
CA ALA A 157 -6.89 18.32 12.59
C ALA A 157 -7.61 19.23 13.58
N LYS A 158 -7.76 18.80 14.84
CA LYS A 158 -8.34 19.60 15.92
C LYS A 158 -7.58 20.92 16.12
N THR A 159 -6.25 20.87 16.22
CA THR A 159 -5.41 22.06 16.40
C THR A 159 -5.61 23.06 15.26
N CYS A 160 -5.66 22.59 14.01
CA CYS A 160 -5.88 23.44 12.85
C CYS A 160 -7.29 24.06 12.83
N ILE A 161 -8.31 23.29 13.20
CA ILE A 161 -9.70 23.76 13.28
C ILE A 161 -9.85 24.84 14.36
N GLU A 162 -9.22 24.64 15.52
CA GLU A 162 -9.25 25.62 16.62
C GLU A 162 -8.51 26.92 16.28
N ALA A 163 -7.39 26.82 15.53
CA ALA A 163 -6.66 27.99 15.05
C ALA A 163 -7.44 28.75 13.96
N GLY A 164 -8.03 28.02 13.01
CA GLY A 164 -8.79 28.57 11.89
C GLY A 164 -7.97 28.72 10.61
N VAL A 165 -8.68 28.79 9.48
CA VAL A 165 -8.08 28.92 8.14
C VAL A 165 -7.31 30.23 8.02
N GLY A 166 -6.09 30.16 7.50
CA GLY A 166 -5.20 31.29 7.29
C GLY A 166 -4.14 31.48 8.37
N GLU A 167 -4.34 30.91 9.56
CA GLU A 167 -3.40 30.98 10.69
C GLU A 167 -2.21 30.03 10.51
N THR A 168 -1.11 30.35 11.17
CA THR A 168 0.07 29.47 11.25
C THR A 168 0.01 28.65 12.53
N VAL A 169 0.17 27.35 12.39
CA VAL A 169 0.20 26.39 13.50
C VAL A 169 1.54 25.69 13.57
N LYS A 170 1.99 25.41 14.80
CA LYS A 170 3.19 24.62 15.07
C LYS A 170 2.83 23.46 15.99
N MET A 171 3.05 22.24 15.55
CA MET A 171 2.62 21.03 16.27
C MET A 171 3.47 19.81 15.93
N LYS A 172 3.28 18.72 16.67
CA LYS A 172 3.85 17.41 16.35
C LYS A 172 2.80 16.51 15.73
N VAL A 173 3.13 15.82 14.64
CA VAL A 173 2.18 15.01 13.86
C VAL A 173 2.68 13.59 13.64
N GLY A 174 1.75 12.66 13.51
CA GLY A 174 1.99 11.25 13.19
C GLY A 174 2.51 10.40 14.35
N ALA A 175 2.78 9.14 14.03
CA ALA A 175 3.26 8.08 14.91
C ALA A 175 2.43 7.90 16.18
N SER A 176 1.10 7.90 16.02
CA SER A 176 0.14 7.77 17.11
C SER A 176 -0.39 6.35 17.29
N THR A 177 -0.28 5.50 16.27
CA THR A 177 -0.92 4.19 16.22
C THR A 177 -0.04 3.07 16.76
N GLY A 178 1.26 3.10 16.48
CA GLY A 178 2.12 1.95 16.63
C GLY A 178 3.55 2.29 17.00
N TRP A 179 4.27 1.26 17.46
CA TRP A 179 5.60 1.36 18.02
C TRP A 179 6.72 1.52 16.96
N ARG A 180 6.38 1.39 15.67
CA ARG A 180 7.34 1.36 14.55
C ARG A 180 7.01 2.44 13.50
N ASP A 181 6.39 3.54 13.92
CA ASP A 181 5.78 4.51 13.00
C ASP A 181 6.70 5.70 12.66
N GLY A 182 7.93 5.72 13.18
CA GLY A 182 8.93 6.76 12.88
C GLY A 182 8.99 7.92 13.88
N GLY A 183 8.05 7.97 14.84
CA GLY A 183 7.98 9.00 15.87
C GLY A 183 7.35 10.32 15.37
N PRO A 184 6.84 11.18 16.27
CA PRO A 184 6.17 12.41 15.88
C PRO A 184 7.11 13.42 15.23
N VAL A 185 6.63 14.12 14.21
CA VAL A 185 7.40 15.13 13.45
C VAL A 185 6.90 16.52 13.81
N GLU A 186 7.82 17.43 14.15
CA GLU A 186 7.48 18.84 14.30
C GLU A 186 7.24 19.47 12.93
N VAL A 187 6.05 20.04 12.73
CA VAL A 187 5.67 20.77 11.53
C VAL A 187 5.19 22.16 11.92
N GLU A 188 5.54 23.14 11.08
CA GLU A 188 5.01 24.49 11.14
C GLU A 188 4.42 24.80 9.77
N GLY A 189 3.18 25.29 9.73
CA GLY A 189 2.51 25.50 8.47
C GLY A 189 1.26 26.35 8.58
N ARG A 190 0.82 26.87 7.44
CA ARG A 190 -0.38 27.70 7.33
C ARG A 190 -1.59 26.83 7.07
N VAL A 191 -2.66 27.01 7.83
CA VAL A 191 -3.93 26.29 7.63
C VAL A 191 -4.58 26.76 6.32
N LEU A 192 -4.67 25.88 5.33
CA LEU A 192 -5.31 26.14 4.04
C LEU A 192 -6.81 25.82 4.08
N TRP A 193 -7.19 24.81 4.84
CA TRP A 193 -8.58 24.35 4.95
C TRP A 193 -8.80 23.66 6.29
N ALA A 194 -10.00 23.77 6.87
CA ALA A 194 -10.37 23.09 8.10
C ALA A 194 -11.90 22.93 8.19
N GLY A 195 -12.38 21.73 8.55
CA GLY A 195 -13.82 21.45 8.64
C GLY A 195 -14.16 19.97 8.62
N GLU A 196 -15.38 19.63 8.20
CA GLU A 196 -15.85 18.25 8.04
C GLU A 196 -15.42 17.68 6.69
N GLY A 197 -14.55 16.67 6.69
CA GLY A 197 -14.02 16.05 5.48
C GLY A 197 -14.97 15.04 4.86
N LYS A 198 -16.10 15.50 4.32
CA LYS A 198 -17.14 14.66 3.71
C LYS A 198 -17.32 14.97 2.24
N TYR A 199 -17.37 13.93 1.42
CA TYR A 199 -17.57 14.04 -0.03
C TYR A 199 -18.16 12.75 -0.60
N VAL A 200 -18.57 12.79 -1.87
CA VAL A 200 -19.02 11.62 -2.62
C VAL A 200 -17.88 11.16 -3.51
N GLY A 201 -17.48 9.89 -3.38
CA GLY A 201 -16.39 9.33 -4.17
C GLY A 201 -16.70 9.30 -5.66
N THR A 202 -15.73 9.68 -6.48
CA THR A 202 -15.78 9.70 -7.95
C THR A 202 -14.91 8.61 -8.57
N GLY A 203 -13.92 8.11 -7.82
CA GLY A 203 -13.03 7.03 -8.27
C GLY A 203 -13.75 5.70 -8.53
N PRO A 204 -13.18 4.80 -9.36
CA PRO A 204 -13.85 3.59 -9.83
C PRO A 204 -14.27 2.63 -8.70
N MET A 205 -13.49 2.55 -7.62
CA MET A 205 -13.77 1.67 -6.47
C MET A 205 -14.80 2.27 -5.49
N ARG A 206 -14.89 3.60 -5.43
CA ARG A 206 -15.69 4.34 -4.44
C ARG A 206 -16.82 5.16 -5.06
N MET A 207 -17.09 4.95 -6.34
CA MET A 207 -18.09 5.69 -7.09
C MET A 207 -19.44 5.73 -6.36
N ASN A 208 -19.97 6.94 -6.16
CA ASN A 208 -21.22 7.22 -5.47
C ASN A 208 -21.28 6.79 -4.00
N ARG A 209 -20.15 6.47 -3.36
CA ARG A 209 -20.10 6.22 -1.92
C ARG A 209 -19.87 7.52 -1.18
N GLU A 210 -20.64 7.73 -0.12
CA GLU A 210 -20.33 8.77 0.85
C GLU A 210 -19.04 8.40 1.60
N ILE A 211 -18.07 9.30 1.58
CA ILE A 211 -16.82 9.20 2.30
C ILE A 211 -16.83 10.21 3.44
N ASP A 212 -16.43 9.77 4.63
CA ASP A 212 -16.39 10.57 5.83
C ASP A 212 -15.02 10.43 6.51
N HIS A 213 -14.15 11.41 6.33
CA HIS A 213 -12.85 11.52 7.00
C HIS A 213 -12.95 12.11 8.43
N GLY A 214 -14.16 12.45 8.88
CA GLY A 214 -14.45 13.23 10.08
C GLY A 214 -13.88 14.65 10.01
N PRO A 215 -13.68 15.32 11.16
CA PRO A 215 -12.94 16.57 11.18
C PRO A 215 -11.59 16.40 10.48
N THR A 216 -11.29 17.34 9.59
CA THR A 216 -10.18 17.29 8.65
C THR A 216 -9.56 18.69 8.58
N ALA A 217 -8.26 18.75 8.33
CA ALA A 217 -7.58 20.01 8.06
C ALA A 217 -6.48 19.81 7.03
N ILE A 218 -6.13 20.87 6.31
CA ILE A 218 -5.05 20.88 5.34
C ILE A 218 -4.14 22.04 5.71
N ILE A 219 -2.83 21.78 5.77
CA ILE A 219 -1.83 22.82 5.95
C ILE A 219 -0.85 22.85 4.77
N ASP A 220 -0.27 24.01 4.50
CA ASP A 220 0.98 24.14 3.77
C ASP A 220 2.13 24.20 4.79
N ALA A 221 2.89 23.11 4.88
CA ALA A 221 4.07 23.00 5.73
C ALA A 221 5.32 23.09 4.85
N ASP A 222 5.76 24.32 4.57
CA ASP A 222 6.97 24.61 3.79
C ASP A 222 6.97 23.94 2.40
N GLY A 223 5.88 24.07 1.64
CA GLY A 223 5.72 23.48 0.31
C GLY A 223 5.23 22.03 0.32
N ILE A 224 4.90 21.48 1.50
CA ILE A 224 4.21 20.21 1.66
C ILE A 224 2.75 20.49 2.01
N TRP A 225 1.86 20.18 1.08
CA TRP A 225 0.43 20.10 1.31
C TRP A 225 0.13 18.84 2.12
N LEU A 226 -0.28 19.02 3.38
CA LEU A 226 -0.48 17.92 4.33
C LEU A 226 -1.91 17.92 4.86
N GLN A 227 -2.68 16.88 4.51
CA GLN A 227 -4.07 16.73 4.93
C GLN A 227 -4.17 15.80 6.14
N PHE A 228 -4.67 16.31 7.26
CA PHE A 228 -4.97 15.55 8.44
C PHE A 228 -6.41 15.06 8.45
N THR A 229 -6.62 13.75 8.68
CA THR A 229 -7.94 13.16 8.88
C THR A 229 -8.09 12.58 10.28
N THR A 230 -9.32 12.55 10.80
CA THR A 230 -9.63 11.95 12.11
C THR A 230 -10.11 10.51 11.99
N HIS A 231 -10.71 10.13 10.86
CA HIS A 231 -11.02 8.74 10.55
C HIS A 231 -9.89 8.11 9.72
N LYS A 232 -9.61 6.84 10.00
CA LYS A 232 -8.65 6.06 9.19
C LYS A 232 -9.24 5.82 7.80
N ALA A 233 -8.51 6.28 6.80
CA ALA A 233 -8.85 6.09 5.40
C ALA A 233 -7.56 5.80 4.63
N SER A 234 -7.67 5.33 3.39
CA SER A 234 -6.52 5.21 2.49
C SER A 234 -6.79 6.06 1.26
N LEU A 235 -5.72 6.63 0.69
CA LEU A 235 -5.76 7.20 -0.64
C LEU A 235 -5.96 6.08 -1.66
N ILE A 236 -7.13 6.06 -2.30
CA ILE A 236 -7.51 5.08 -3.32
C ILE A 236 -7.68 5.77 -4.67
N ASP A 237 -8.22 6.99 -4.64
CA ASP A 237 -8.48 7.87 -5.77
C ASP A 237 -7.93 9.27 -5.46
N GLU A 238 -8.10 10.20 -6.40
CA GLU A 238 -7.67 11.59 -6.26
C GLU A 238 -8.62 12.44 -5.41
N ASP A 239 -9.78 11.90 -5.00
CA ASP A 239 -10.84 12.65 -4.31
C ASP A 239 -10.34 13.39 -3.05
N PRO A 240 -9.45 12.83 -2.20
CA PRO A 240 -8.90 13.56 -1.06
C PRO A 240 -8.13 14.84 -1.41
N ILE A 241 -7.74 15.03 -2.68
CA ILE A 241 -7.12 16.23 -3.23
C ILE A 241 -8.19 17.06 -3.95
N VAL A 242 -8.89 16.48 -4.94
CA VAL A 242 -9.78 17.22 -5.84
C VAL A 242 -11.06 17.73 -5.19
N GLN A 243 -11.61 16.99 -4.23
CA GLN A 243 -12.81 17.41 -3.50
C GLN A 243 -12.54 18.62 -2.57
N PHE A 244 -11.27 18.92 -2.33
CA PHE A 244 -10.83 20.06 -1.53
C PHE A 244 -10.32 21.23 -2.38
N GLY A 245 -10.57 21.20 -3.70
CA GLY A 245 -10.33 22.32 -4.61
C GLY A 245 -8.91 22.40 -5.20
N TYR A 246 -8.15 21.31 -5.15
CA TYR A 246 -6.82 21.21 -5.74
C TYR A 246 -6.83 20.28 -6.95
N ASP A 247 -5.93 20.47 -7.90
CA ASP A 247 -5.67 19.48 -8.96
C ASP A 247 -4.47 18.62 -8.55
N THR A 248 -4.59 17.30 -8.64
CA THR A 248 -3.46 16.40 -8.38
C THR A 248 -2.29 16.70 -9.32
N GLN A 249 -2.57 17.13 -10.56
CA GLN A 249 -1.57 17.44 -11.57
C GLN A 249 -0.74 18.70 -11.23
N ASP A 250 -1.18 19.53 -10.29
CA ASP A 250 -0.44 20.71 -9.86
C ASP A 250 0.74 20.37 -8.92
N PHE A 251 0.81 19.13 -8.41
CA PHE A 251 1.89 18.68 -7.52
C PHE A 251 3.02 17.99 -8.28
N ASP A 252 4.27 18.22 -7.85
CA ASP A 252 5.44 17.52 -8.38
C ASP A 252 5.49 16.08 -7.86
N ILE A 253 5.04 15.88 -6.61
CA ILE A 253 5.07 14.59 -5.92
C ILE A 253 3.77 14.38 -5.15
N VAL A 254 3.19 13.17 -5.25
CA VAL A 254 2.08 12.72 -4.40
C VAL A 254 2.53 11.51 -3.58
N VAL A 255 2.36 11.58 -2.26
CA VAL A 255 2.65 10.46 -1.37
C VAL A 255 1.37 9.70 -1.08
N THR A 256 1.41 8.39 -1.28
CA THR A 256 0.31 7.48 -0.96
C THR A 256 0.74 6.41 0.02
N LYS A 257 -0.17 6.04 0.90
CA LYS A 257 -0.01 5.03 1.94
C LYS A 257 -1.03 3.93 1.73
N SER A 258 -0.64 2.94 0.95
CA SER A 258 -1.56 1.94 0.37
C SER A 258 -0.83 0.64 0.04
N LYS A 259 -1.41 -0.23 -0.77
CA LYS A 259 -0.74 -1.43 -1.31
C LYS A 259 -0.93 -1.53 -2.82
N THR A 260 -2.16 -1.86 -3.24
CA THR A 260 -2.47 -2.15 -4.65
C THR A 260 -3.67 -1.37 -5.17
N HIS A 261 -4.70 -1.12 -4.35
CA HIS A 261 -5.96 -0.52 -4.79
C HIS A 261 -5.80 0.87 -5.46
N PHE A 262 -4.85 1.68 -5.00
CA PHE A 262 -4.60 3.02 -5.56
C PHE A 262 -4.08 2.98 -7.01
N ARG A 263 -3.50 1.84 -7.44
CA ARG A 263 -2.92 1.69 -8.78
C ARG A 263 -3.93 1.91 -9.89
N ALA A 264 -5.19 1.54 -9.67
CA ALA A 264 -6.27 1.72 -10.64
C ALA A 264 -6.49 3.18 -11.07
N VAL A 265 -6.02 4.15 -10.27
CA VAL A 265 -6.09 5.59 -10.57
C VAL A 265 -4.69 6.15 -10.80
N PHE A 266 -3.76 5.88 -9.87
CA PHE A 266 -2.45 6.51 -9.88
C PHE A 266 -1.46 5.97 -10.93
N GLU A 267 -1.74 4.83 -11.57
CA GLU A 267 -0.97 4.40 -12.76
C GLU A 267 -1.27 5.29 -13.98
N GLU A 268 -2.42 5.97 -14.01
CA GLU A 268 -2.76 6.93 -15.09
C GLU A 268 -2.42 8.38 -14.69
N VAL A 269 -2.68 8.73 -13.43
CA VAL A 269 -2.49 10.09 -12.90
C VAL A 269 -1.03 10.45 -12.73
N GLY A 270 -0.21 9.52 -12.26
CA GLY A 270 1.21 9.73 -12.03
C GLY A 270 2.08 9.45 -13.27
N GLU A 271 3.29 10.00 -13.30
CA GLU A 271 4.31 9.66 -14.29
C GLU A 271 4.91 8.27 -14.01
N GLU A 272 5.21 8.00 -12.74
CA GLU A 272 5.77 6.74 -12.27
C GLU A 272 5.48 6.55 -10.77
N ILE A 273 5.31 5.28 -10.36
CA ILE A 273 5.14 4.89 -8.96
C ILE A 273 6.48 4.38 -8.41
N ILE A 274 7.08 5.16 -7.53
CA ILE A 274 8.28 4.80 -6.75
C ILE A 274 7.83 4.18 -5.44
N ILE A 275 8.15 2.90 -5.26
CA ILE A 275 7.73 2.15 -4.07
C ILE A 275 8.86 2.17 -3.04
N VAL A 276 8.56 2.61 -1.82
CA VAL A 276 9.51 2.63 -0.69
C VAL A 276 9.12 1.61 0.37
N ASP A 277 10.12 0.93 0.95
CA ASP A 277 9.94 0.03 2.10
C ASP A 277 10.32 0.74 3.39
N ALA A 278 9.38 1.53 3.93
CA ALA A 278 9.56 2.12 5.24
C ALA A 278 9.45 1.01 6.33
N PRO A 279 10.10 1.18 7.50
CA PRO A 279 10.04 0.17 8.56
C PRO A 279 8.62 -0.24 8.97
N GLY A 280 7.70 0.73 9.05
CA GLY A 280 6.23 0.63 9.16
C GLY A 280 5.64 -0.50 10.01
N GLN A 281 4.32 -0.70 9.91
CA GLN A 281 3.65 -1.85 10.53
C GLN A 281 3.57 -3.06 9.58
N CYS A 282 3.66 -2.82 8.27
CA CYS A 282 3.52 -3.82 7.23
C CYS A 282 4.67 -3.80 6.19
N PRO A 283 5.95 -3.87 6.61
CA PRO A 283 7.11 -3.85 5.72
C PRO A 283 7.14 -5.08 4.80
N ALA A 284 7.94 -5.00 3.74
CA ALA A 284 8.07 -6.08 2.78
C ALA A 284 8.94 -7.21 3.33
N ASP A 285 9.99 -6.89 4.07
CA ASP A 285 10.76 -7.92 4.76
C ASP A 285 9.97 -8.45 5.97
N THR A 286 9.34 -9.61 5.79
CA THR A 286 8.60 -10.30 6.86
C THR A 286 9.53 -10.94 7.88
N GLY A 287 10.81 -11.13 7.57
CA GLY A 287 11.81 -11.69 8.50
C GLY A 287 12.10 -10.81 9.72
N VAL A 288 11.60 -9.57 9.74
CA VAL A 288 11.76 -8.64 10.88
C VAL A 288 10.84 -8.96 12.05
N PHE A 289 9.84 -9.83 11.86
CA PHE A 289 8.86 -10.18 12.89
C PHE A 289 9.24 -11.48 13.62
N ASP A 290 8.92 -11.52 14.91
CA ASP A 290 9.13 -12.68 15.78
C ASP A 290 7.85 -13.53 15.84
N TYR A 291 7.58 -14.28 14.77
CA TYR A 291 6.43 -15.18 14.69
C TYR A 291 6.52 -16.33 15.70
N LYS A 292 5.40 -16.68 16.33
CA LYS A 292 5.33 -17.74 17.35
C LYS A 292 4.49 -18.95 16.93
N ASN A 293 3.57 -18.75 15.97
CA ASN A 293 2.53 -19.72 15.65
C ASN A 293 2.58 -20.21 14.20
N ILE A 294 3.67 -19.95 13.48
CA ILE A 294 3.82 -20.26 12.05
C ILE A 294 4.49 -21.63 11.83
N PRO A 295 4.29 -22.27 10.66
CA PRO A 295 5.04 -23.46 10.25
C PRO A 295 6.54 -23.22 10.11
N ASP A 296 7.34 -24.26 10.34
CA ASP A 296 8.81 -24.22 10.30
C ASP A 296 9.40 -24.21 8.88
N ASP A 297 8.59 -24.34 7.83
CA ASP A 297 9.05 -24.51 6.44
C ASP A 297 8.64 -23.36 5.49
N LEU A 298 8.45 -22.15 6.02
CA LEU A 298 8.04 -20.97 5.28
C LEU A 298 9.21 -20.11 4.78
N TYR A 299 9.27 -19.89 3.47
CA TYR A 299 10.16 -18.91 2.83
C TYR A 299 9.51 -17.51 2.82
N PRO A 300 10.23 -16.43 3.14
CA PRO A 300 11.65 -16.35 3.49
C PRO A 300 11.90 -16.28 5.01
N ILE A 301 10.98 -16.78 5.84
CA ILE A 301 11.00 -16.54 7.30
C ILE A 301 11.83 -17.61 8.02
N THR A 302 11.47 -18.88 7.85
CA THR A 302 12.13 -20.03 8.52
C THR A 302 12.95 -20.86 7.54
N LYS A 303 12.76 -20.65 6.23
CA LYS A 303 13.46 -21.35 5.14
C LYS A 303 14.22 -20.34 4.28
N ASN A 304 15.49 -20.64 4.00
CA ASN A 304 16.38 -19.88 3.10
C ASN A 304 16.41 -20.51 1.70
#